data_AF-A0A317LUL0-F1
#
_entry.id   AF-A0A317LUL0-F1
#
_cell.length_a   1.000
_cell.length_b   1.000
_cell.length_c   1.000
_cell.angle_alpha   90.00
_cell.angle_beta   90.00
_cell.angle_gamma   90.00
#
_symmetry.space_group_name_H-M   'P 1'
#
loop_
_entity.id
_entity.type
_entity.pdbx_description
1 polymer ?
#
loop_
_entity_poly.entity_id
_entity_poly.type
_entity_poly.pdbx_seq_one_letter_code
_entity_poly.pdbx_strand_id
1 'polypeptide(L)'
;MKILNILVVLLALSYTTYAQSGKKDTVFLLKEKRETGYHAIFIDKNPRSEFYKKISDFRFSDDESRIYAGYLDYLKGQRLPRFTDRTFPRKWIVIYQYKKKFYAYYPSDFMSHYQVRVTDSTYIDYIGGEGPVANKIKSFSIVDSSTYRFRLVGGLAKDRKLTVHIIDPQKGIAVFEEDVTGWGKRYFLMIVADKVRKIPVIVNYSLAQKELEYDFKEPDYKKLLEMKLPKDSIK
;
A
#
# COMPACT_ATOMS: atom_id res chain seq x y z
N MET A 1 45.10 19.46 -42.29
CA MET A 1 44.66 18.05 -42.12
C MET A 1 44.73 17.51 -40.69
N LYS A 2 45.34 18.16 -39.68
CA LYS A 2 45.44 17.61 -38.31
C LYS A 2 44.21 17.89 -37.42
N ILE A 3 43.47 18.97 -37.66
CA ILE A 3 42.34 19.40 -36.81
C ILE A 3 41.07 18.57 -37.06
N LEU A 4 40.82 18.17 -38.32
CA LEU A 4 39.64 17.37 -38.69
C LEU A 4 39.66 15.98 -38.04
N ASN A 5 40.84 15.36 -37.95
CA ASN A 5 41.00 14.03 -37.33
C ASN A 5 40.81 14.07 -35.80
N ILE A 6 41.14 15.19 -35.14
CA ILE A 6 40.92 15.36 -33.69
C ILE A 6 39.42 15.51 -33.38
N LEU A 7 38.68 16.22 -34.24
CA LEU A 7 37.24 16.42 -34.07
C LEU A 7 36.45 15.10 -34.23
N VAL A 8 36.84 14.25 -35.17
CA VAL A 8 36.21 12.94 -35.41
C VAL A 8 36.46 11.99 -34.23
N VAL A 9 37.66 12.01 -33.63
CA VAL A 9 37.96 11.20 -32.44
C VAL A 9 37.17 11.67 -31.22
N LEU A 10 37.01 12.98 -31.02
CA LEU A 10 36.22 13.54 -29.92
C LEU A 10 34.72 13.24 -30.07
N LEU A 11 34.19 13.25 -31.30
CA LEU A 11 32.83 12.83 -31.60
C LEU A 11 32.64 11.32 -31.37
N ALA A 12 33.60 10.48 -31.75
CA ALA A 12 33.52 9.04 -31.50
C ALA A 12 33.56 8.69 -29.99
N LEU A 13 34.30 9.45 -29.18
CA LEU A 13 34.37 9.28 -27.72
C LEU A 13 33.11 9.79 -26.98
N SER A 14 32.37 10.74 -27.55
CA SER A 14 31.09 11.18 -26.95
C SER A 14 29.95 10.19 -27.19
N TYR A 15 30.01 9.38 -28.26
CA TYR A 15 29.04 8.29 -28.47
C TYR A 15 29.24 7.10 -27.53
N THR A 16 30.47 6.80 -27.09
CA THR A 16 30.73 5.65 -26.20
C THR A 16 30.40 5.94 -24.74
N THR A 17 30.34 7.21 -24.33
CA THR A 17 29.98 7.60 -22.94
C THR A 17 28.47 7.60 -22.69
N TYR A 18 27.64 7.70 -23.74
CA TYR A 18 26.19 7.58 -23.61
C TYR A 18 25.69 6.12 -23.57
N ALA A 19 26.51 5.15 -23.97
CA ALA A 19 26.13 3.73 -24.01
C ALA A 19 26.22 2.99 -22.65
N GLN A 20 26.76 3.62 -21.60
CA GLN A 20 26.83 3.02 -20.25
C GLN A 20 25.67 3.44 -19.32
N SER A 21 24.74 4.27 -19.79
CA SER A 21 23.48 4.55 -19.09
C SER A 21 22.40 3.58 -19.56
N GLY A 22 22.26 2.41 -18.91
CA GLY A 22 21.17 1.52 -19.34
C GLY A 22 20.92 0.21 -18.59
N LYS A 23 21.87 -0.37 -17.86
CA LYS A 23 21.55 -1.50 -16.97
C LYS A 23 21.21 -0.95 -15.60
N LYS A 24 19.91 -0.76 -15.34
CA LYS A 24 19.42 -0.62 -13.97
C LYS A 24 19.71 -1.96 -13.27
N ASP A 25 20.82 -2.05 -12.57
CA ASP A 25 21.11 -3.22 -11.74
C ASP A 25 19.94 -3.40 -10.76
N THR A 26 19.28 -4.56 -10.86
CA THR A 26 18.21 -4.93 -9.95
C THR A 26 18.79 -5.01 -8.54
N VAL A 27 18.23 -4.23 -7.62
CA VAL A 27 18.66 -4.25 -6.23
C VAL A 27 17.98 -5.42 -5.54
N PHE A 28 18.70 -6.53 -5.38
CA PHE A 28 18.24 -7.70 -4.64
C PHE A 28 18.44 -7.50 -3.12
N LEU A 29 17.40 -7.79 -2.36
CA LEU A 29 17.43 -7.96 -0.90
C LEU A 29 17.68 -9.43 -0.56
N LEU A 30 17.22 -10.33 -1.42
CA LEU A 30 17.42 -11.78 -1.34
C LEU A 30 17.50 -12.34 -2.76
N LYS A 31 18.38 -13.32 -2.99
CA LYS A 31 18.38 -14.10 -4.23
C LYS A 31 18.96 -15.48 -3.93
N GLU A 32 18.08 -16.47 -3.82
CA GLU A 32 18.45 -17.84 -3.47
C GLU A 32 17.98 -18.80 -4.56
N LYS A 33 18.82 -19.79 -4.89
CA LYS A 33 18.44 -20.87 -5.79
C LYS A 33 17.58 -21.87 -5.01
N ARG A 34 16.46 -22.28 -5.61
CA ARG A 34 15.57 -23.35 -5.19
C ARG A 34 15.56 -24.45 -6.24
N GLU A 35 15.02 -25.61 -5.91
CA GLU A 35 14.84 -26.68 -6.90
C GLU A 35 13.93 -26.24 -8.05
N THR A 36 12.93 -25.41 -7.76
CA THR A 36 11.91 -24.94 -8.70
C THR A 36 12.23 -23.60 -9.37
N GLY A 37 13.43 -23.03 -9.15
CA GLY A 37 13.85 -21.77 -9.72
C GLY A 37 14.60 -20.88 -8.74
N TYR A 38 14.28 -19.58 -8.73
CA TYR A 38 14.84 -18.63 -7.76
C TYR A 38 13.74 -18.08 -6.87
N HIS A 39 14.03 -18.01 -5.57
CA HIS A 39 13.36 -17.10 -4.65
C HIS A 39 14.16 -15.80 -4.64
N ALA A 40 13.55 -14.71 -5.10
CA ALA A 40 14.21 -13.41 -5.17
C ALA A 40 13.33 -12.32 -4.57
N ILE A 41 13.91 -11.54 -3.68
CA ILE A 41 13.30 -10.32 -3.16
C ILE A 41 14.09 -9.14 -3.72
N PHE A 42 13.43 -8.22 -4.43
CA PHE A 42 14.12 -7.11 -5.10
C PHE A 42 13.29 -5.84 -5.15
N ILE A 43 13.96 -4.69 -5.34
CA ILE A 43 13.29 -3.40 -5.53
C ILE A 43 13.06 -3.17 -7.03
N ASP A 44 11.79 -3.06 -7.40
CA ASP A 44 11.37 -2.58 -8.71
C ASP A 44 10.97 -1.09 -8.65
N LYS A 45 11.70 -0.28 -9.41
CA LYS A 45 11.48 1.18 -9.53
C LYS A 45 10.71 1.55 -10.79
N ASN A 46 10.29 0.60 -11.61
CA ASN A 46 9.54 0.87 -12.83
C ASN A 46 8.05 1.14 -12.49
N PRO A 47 7.56 2.39 -12.56
CA PRO A 47 6.17 2.69 -12.21
C PRO A 47 5.15 2.05 -13.15
N ARG A 48 5.58 1.47 -14.29
CA ARG A 48 4.75 0.75 -15.24
C ARG A 48 4.75 -0.77 -15.04
N SER A 49 5.46 -1.26 -14.03
CA SER A 49 5.51 -2.69 -13.72
C SER A 49 4.11 -3.28 -13.47
N GLU A 50 3.94 -4.55 -13.81
CA GLU A 50 2.69 -5.28 -13.62
C GLU A 50 2.38 -5.52 -12.14
N PHE A 51 3.40 -5.53 -11.28
CA PHE A 51 3.25 -5.74 -9.84
C PHE A 51 2.26 -4.75 -9.22
N TYR A 52 2.30 -3.49 -9.66
CA TYR A 52 1.35 -2.46 -9.21
C TYR A 52 -0.10 -2.80 -9.56
N LYS A 53 -0.37 -3.45 -10.70
CA LYS A 53 -1.73 -3.82 -11.11
C LYS A 53 -2.34 -4.84 -10.15
N LYS A 54 -1.55 -5.82 -9.70
CA LYS A 54 -1.99 -6.90 -8.81
C LYS A 54 -2.18 -6.41 -7.37
N ILE A 55 -1.24 -5.64 -6.81
CA ILE A 55 -1.38 -5.11 -5.43
C ILE A 55 -2.50 -4.07 -5.29
N SER A 56 -2.94 -3.47 -6.39
CA SER A 56 -4.06 -2.52 -6.44
C SER A 56 -5.33 -3.13 -7.04
N ASP A 57 -5.45 -4.46 -7.09
CA ASP A 57 -6.65 -5.13 -7.57
C ASP A 57 -7.67 -5.29 -6.43
N PHE A 58 -8.80 -4.60 -6.54
CA PHE A 58 -9.89 -4.62 -5.56
C PHE A 58 -11.09 -5.43 -6.04
N ARG A 59 -10.91 -6.26 -7.07
CA ARG A 59 -11.93 -7.21 -7.54
C ARG A 59 -11.95 -8.40 -6.60
N PHE A 60 -13.14 -8.89 -6.32
CA PHE A 60 -13.31 -10.13 -5.57
C PHE A 60 -13.34 -11.29 -6.55
N SER A 61 -12.67 -12.38 -6.19
CA SER A 61 -12.96 -13.71 -6.68
C SER A 61 -14.39 -14.15 -6.29
N ASP A 62 -14.84 -15.27 -6.84
CA ASP A 62 -16.15 -15.83 -6.50
C ASP A 62 -16.22 -16.22 -5.03
N ASP A 63 -15.15 -16.79 -4.47
CA ASP A 63 -15.07 -17.18 -3.06
C ASP A 63 -15.10 -15.95 -2.15
N GLU A 64 -14.29 -14.92 -2.46
CA GLU A 64 -14.30 -13.64 -1.74
C GLU A 64 -15.66 -12.94 -1.82
N SER A 65 -16.36 -13.05 -2.95
CA SER A 65 -17.70 -12.49 -3.11
C SER A 65 -18.71 -13.16 -2.18
N ARG A 66 -18.62 -14.49 -1.98
CA ARG A 66 -19.45 -15.23 -1.02
C ARG A 66 -19.12 -14.85 0.42
N ILE A 67 -17.84 -14.73 0.76
CA ILE A 67 -17.38 -14.29 2.08
C ILE A 67 -17.92 -12.89 2.38
N TYR A 68 -17.75 -11.95 1.45
CA TYR A 68 -18.25 -10.58 1.58
C TYR A 68 -19.77 -10.53 1.77
N ALA A 69 -20.52 -11.34 1.01
CA ALA A 69 -21.97 -11.43 1.14
C ALA A 69 -22.41 -11.90 2.54
N GLY A 70 -21.71 -12.89 3.11
CA GLY A 70 -21.96 -13.35 4.48
C GLY A 70 -21.80 -12.25 5.53
N TYR A 71 -20.74 -11.42 5.41
CA TYR A 71 -20.58 -10.26 6.30
C TYR A 71 -21.64 -9.18 6.08
N LEU A 72 -22.08 -8.94 4.84
CA LEU A 72 -23.16 -7.99 4.58
C LEU A 72 -24.49 -8.42 5.20
N ASP A 73 -24.80 -9.72 5.16
CA ASP A 73 -26.02 -10.26 5.74
C ASP A 73 -26.09 -10.01 7.26
N TYR A 74 -24.94 -10.14 7.96
CA TYR A 74 -24.83 -9.79 9.38
C TYR A 74 -25.11 -8.31 9.67
N LEU A 75 -24.89 -7.41 8.71
CA LEU A 75 -25.03 -5.96 8.88
C LEU A 75 -26.43 -5.40 8.52
N LYS A 76 -27.33 -6.26 8.06
CA LYS A 76 -28.72 -5.91 7.70
C LYS A 76 -29.49 -5.40 8.93
N GLY A 77 -30.45 -4.50 8.70
CA GLY A 77 -31.47 -4.14 9.72
C GLY A 77 -31.28 -2.83 10.50
N GLN A 78 -30.36 -1.93 10.14
CA GLN A 78 -30.28 -0.61 10.79
C GLN A 78 -29.94 0.51 9.80
N ARG A 79 -30.76 1.58 9.77
CA ARG A 79 -30.51 2.79 8.97
C ARG A 79 -29.51 3.68 9.71
N LEU A 80 -28.33 3.88 9.13
CA LEU A 80 -27.21 4.62 9.72
C LEU A 80 -26.78 5.78 8.80
N PRO A 81 -26.02 6.77 9.33
CA PRO A 81 -25.52 7.87 8.52
C PRO A 81 -24.66 7.38 7.35
N ARG A 82 -24.82 8.00 6.19
CA ARG A 82 -23.95 7.79 5.03
C ARG A 82 -22.68 8.63 5.20
N PHE A 83 -21.53 8.02 4.95
CA PHE A 83 -20.25 8.68 4.83
C PHE A 83 -20.15 9.44 3.49
N THR A 84 -20.47 10.72 3.54
CA THR A 84 -20.66 11.57 2.37
C THR A 84 -19.43 12.33 1.90
N ASP A 85 -18.34 12.39 2.69
CA ASP A 85 -17.15 13.14 2.29
C ASP A 85 -16.49 12.52 1.07
N ARG A 86 -16.52 13.24 -0.05
CA ARG A 86 -15.94 12.79 -1.32
C ARG A 86 -14.45 13.05 -1.43
N THR A 87 -13.87 13.86 -0.53
CA THR A 87 -12.44 14.16 -0.53
C THR A 87 -11.60 13.03 0.06
N PHE A 88 -12.16 12.27 1.00
CA PHE A 88 -11.51 11.08 1.54
C PHE A 88 -11.30 9.99 0.47
N PRO A 89 -10.05 9.54 0.25
CA PRO A 89 -9.76 8.45 -0.68
C PRO A 89 -10.45 7.14 -0.29
N ARG A 90 -11.03 6.44 -1.27
CA ARG A 90 -11.88 5.26 -1.01
C ARG A 90 -11.17 3.92 -1.11
N LYS A 91 -9.91 3.90 -1.56
CA LYS A 91 -9.12 2.67 -1.74
C LYS A 91 -7.72 2.88 -1.21
N TRP A 92 -7.29 2.01 -0.32
CA TRP A 92 -5.99 2.07 0.35
C TRP A 92 -5.29 0.73 0.30
N ILE A 93 -3.97 0.78 0.21
CA ILE A 93 -3.10 -0.40 0.16
C ILE A 93 -2.06 -0.24 1.27
N VAL A 94 -1.77 -1.30 2.00
CA VAL A 94 -0.68 -1.30 2.98
C VAL A 94 0.67 -1.09 2.29
N ILE A 95 1.55 -0.33 2.94
CA ILE A 95 2.92 -0.09 2.49
C ILE A 95 3.87 -0.24 3.68
N TYR A 96 5.16 -0.34 3.39
CA TYR A 96 6.17 -0.68 4.38
C TYR A 96 7.32 0.33 4.36
N GLN A 97 8.04 0.42 5.48
CA GLN A 97 9.28 1.18 5.56
C GLN A 97 10.49 0.25 5.43
N TYR A 98 11.38 0.57 4.49
CA TYR A 98 12.69 -0.06 4.38
C TYR A 98 13.75 1.04 4.26
N LYS A 99 14.77 1.02 5.14
CA LYS A 99 15.82 2.06 5.20
C LYS A 99 15.25 3.49 5.19
N LYS A 100 14.22 3.75 6.02
CA LYS A 100 13.52 5.05 6.17
C LYS A 100 12.81 5.56 4.90
N LYS A 101 12.60 4.73 3.88
CA LYS A 101 11.82 5.05 2.68
C LYS A 101 10.58 4.16 2.61
N PHE A 102 9.54 4.67 1.98
CA PHE A 102 8.29 3.95 1.78
C PHE A 102 8.34 3.09 0.52
N TYR A 103 7.85 1.86 0.63
CA TYR A 103 7.75 0.91 -0.47
C TYR A 103 6.38 0.24 -0.45
N ALA A 104 5.79 0.07 -1.63
CA ALA A 104 4.76 -0.94 -1.80
C ALA A 104 5.40 -2.32 -1.67
N TYR A 105 4.59 -3.35 -1.39
CA TYR A 105 5.06 -4.73 -1.34
C TYR A 105 4.21 -5.60 -2.23
N TYR A 106 4.87 -6.35 -3.11
CA TYR A 106 4.26 -7.44 -3.87
C TYR A 106 4.65 -8.75 -3.18
N PRO A 107 3.73 -9.39 -2.45
CA PRO A 107 4.03 -10.58 -1.67
C PRO A 107 4.14 -11.82 -2.55
N SER A 108 4.74 -12.89 -1.99
CA SER A 108 4.68 -14.22 -2.62
C SER A 108 3.27 -14.82 -2.47
N ASP A 109 2.61 -14.56 -1.35
CA ASP A 109 1.23 -14.91 -1.04
C ASP A 109 0.39 -13.68 -0.69
N PHE A 110 -0.65 -13.43 -1.48
CA PHE A 110 -1.57 -12.31 -1.28
C PHE A 110 -2.52 -12.48 -0.10
N MET A 111 -2.55 -13.64 0.57
CA MET A 111 -3.37 -13.85 1.77
C MET A 111 -3.11 -12.81 2.87
N SER A 112 -1.87 -12.32 3.00
CA SER A 112 -1.50 -11.29 3.99
C SER A 112 -1.57 -9.85 3.46
N HIS A 113 -1.98 -9.66 2.21
CA HIS A 113 -2.01 -8.34 1.55
C HIS A 113 -3.17 -7.50 2.07
N TYR A 114 -2.88 -6.63 3.05
CA TYR A 114 -3.90 -5.77 3.65
C TYR A 114 -4.26 -4.61 2.72
N GLN A 115 -5.54 -4.55 2.34
CA GLN A 115 -6.12 -3.45 1.59
C GLN A 115 -7.47 -3.06 2.15
N VAL A 116 -7.87 -1.82 1.89
CA VAL A 116 -9.10 -1.23 2.41
C VAL A 116 -9.88 -0.59 1.28
N ARG A 117 -11.19 -0.86 1.24
CA ARG A 117 -12.16 -0.18 0.37
C ARG A 117 -13.28 0.43 1.21
N VAL A 118 -13.58 1.70 0.99
CA VAL A 118 -14.57 2.45 1.76
C VAL A 118 -15.70 2.93 0.84
N THR A 119 -16.93 2.54 1.12
CA THR A 119 -18.14 3.04 0.45
C THR A 119 -18.80 4.14 1.28
N ASP A 120 -20.01 4.57 0.90
CA ASP A 120 -20.80 5.50 1.71
C ASP A 120 -21.37 4.87 2.99
N SER A 121 -21.32 3.55 3.17
CA SER A 121 -21.85 2.88 4.38
C SER A 121 -20.94 1.83 4.98
N THR A 122 -19.92 1.39 4.24
CA THR A 122 -19.17 0.18 4.56
C THR A 122 -17.67 0.43 4.46
N TYR A 123 -16.95 0.00 5.48
CA TYR A 123 -15.50 -0.14 5.51
C TYR A 123 -15.16 -1.61 5.29
N ILE A 124 -14.49 -1.91 4.18
CA ILE A 124 -14.18 -3.27 3.76
C ILE A 124 -12.67 -3.44 3.87
N ASP A 125 -12.21 -4.45 4.59
CA ASP A 125 -10.79 -4.73 4.74
C ASP A 125 -10.49 -6.22 4.67
N TYR A 126 -9.20 -6.55 4.61
CA TYR A 126 -8.70 -7.92 4.50
C TYR A 126 -8.06 -8.38 5.80
N ILE A 127 -8.64 -7.98 6.94
CA ILE A 127 -8.07 -8.34 8.23
C ILE A 127 -8.09 -9.86 8.43
N GLY A 128 -6.96 -10.43 8.84
CA GLY A 128 -6.83 -11.86 9.14
C GLY A 128 -6.65 -12.78 7.93
N GLY A 129 -6.61 -12.26 6.70
CA GLY A 129 -6.35 -13.05 5.49
C GLY A 129 -7.48 -13.96 5.02
N GLU A 130 -8.63 -13.91 5.70
CA GLU A 130 -9.84 -14.71 5.42
C GLU A 130 -10.74 -14.07 4.34
N GLY A 131 -10.18 -13.20 3.49
CA GLY A 131 -10.90 -12.46 2.47
C GLY A 131 -11.54 -11.14 2.96
N PRO A 132 -12.42 -10.52 2.15
CA PRO A 132 -12.96 -9.20 2.41
C PRO A 132 -14.03 -9.19 3.52
N VAL A 133 -13.71 -8.55 4.63
CA VAL A 133 -14.59 -8.36 5.79
C VAL A 133 -15.36 -7.05 5.65
N ALA A 134 -16.69 -7.13 5.61
CA ALA A 134 -17.54 -5.94 5.62
C ALA A 134 -17.73 -5.44 7.07
N ASN A 135 -17.42 -4.17 7.29
CA ASN A 135 -17.70 -3.46 8.53
C ASN A 135 -18.62 -2.27 8.22
N LYS A 136 -19.67 -2.08 9.01
CA LYS A 136 -20.58 -0.95 8.89
C LYS A 136 -19.96 0.32 9.49
N ILE A 137 -20.06 1.44 8.78
CA ILE A 137 -19.66 2.75 9.30
C ILE A 137 -20.81 3.26 10.18
N LYS A 138 -20.64 3.20 11.49
CA LYS A 138 -21.64 3.65 12.48
C LYS A 138 -21.65 5.17 12.62
N SER A 139 -20.47 5.77 12.63
CA SER A 139 -20.30 7.22 12.59
C SER A 139 -18.95 7.59 12.01
N PHE A 140 -18.83 8.82 11.53
CA PHE A 140 -17.57 9.40 11.09
C PHE A 140 -17.48 10.87 11.53
N SER A 141 -16.27 11.38 11.67
CA SER A 141 -16.01 12.80 11.84
C SER A 141 -14.69 13.19 11.19
N ILE A 142 -14.65 14.41 10.65
CA ILE A 142 -13.44 15.07 10.17
C ILE A 142 -12.95 15.93 11.33
N VAL A 143 -11.79 15.61 11.90
CA VAL A 143 -11.23 16.34 13.04
C VAL A 143 -10.47 17.57 12.57
N ASP A 144 -9.76 17.42 11.45
CA ASP A 144 -9.03 18.48 10.73
C ASP A 144 -8.76 18.02 9.28
N SER A 145 -8.06 18.83 8.49
CA SER A 145 -7.73 18.55 7.07
C SER A 145 -6.90 17.28 6.83
N SER A 146 -6.34 16.69 7.89
CA SER A 146 -5.45 15.53 7.85
C SER A 146 -5.91 14.37 8.75
N THR A 147 -7.05 14.49 9.42
CA THR A 147 -7.49 13.53 10.44
C THR A 147 -8.96 13.18 10.27
N TYR A 148 -9.23 11.90 10.02
CA TYR A 148 -10.58 11.33 9.96
C TYR A 148 -10.76 10.32 11.09
N ARG A 149 -11.94 10.29 11.70
CA ARG A 149 -12.31 9.28 12.69
C ARG A 149 -13.54 8.53 12.22
N PHE A 150 -13.51 7.22 12.40
CA PHE A 150 -14.61 6.31 12.12
C PHE A 150 -14.89 5.46 13.35
N ARG A 151 -16.18 5.18 13.58
CA ARG A 151 -16.63 4.08 14.42
C ARG A 151 -17.20 3.01 13.50
N LEU A 152 -16.65 1.81 13.60
CA LEU A 152 -16.99 0.66 12.77
C LEU A 152 -17.60 -0.44 13.62
N VAL A 153 -18.56 -1.17 13.04
CA VAL A 153 -19.16 -2.36 13.63
C VAL A 153 -19.18 -3.46 12.58
N GLY A 154 -18.61 -4.61 12.87
CA GLY A 154 -18.54 -5.76 11.95
C GLY A 154 -18.81 -7.08 12.66
N GLY A 155 -18.86 -8.16 11.87
CA GLY A 155 -19.02 -9.53 12.40
C GLY A 155 -17.84 -9.97 13.27
N LEU A 156 -16.62 -9.53 12.93
CA LEU A 156 -15.40 -9.87 13.68
C LEU A 156 -15.14 -8.95 14.89
N ALA A 157 -15.52 -7.67 14.80
CA ALA A 157 -15.27 -6.67 15.82
C ALA A 157 -16.51 -5.80 16.05
N LYS A 158 -17.10 -5.88 17.26
CA LYS A 158 -18.36 -5.21 17.60
C LYS A 158 -18.24 -3.70 17.87
N ASP A 159 -17.06 -3.22 18.27
CA ASP A 159 -16.74 -1.79 18.35
C ASP A 159 -15.27 -1.58 17.99
N ARG A 160 -15.06 -1.00 16.81
CA ARG A 160 -13.74 -0.66 16.27
C ARG A 160 -13.67 0.83 16.02
N LYS A 161 -12.70 1.49 16.62
CA LYS A 161 -12.37 2.89 16.35
C LYS A 161 -11.22 2.92 15.36
N LEU A 162 -11.39 3.66 14.28
CA LEU A 162 -10.35 3.89 13.28
C LEU A 162 -10.08 5.39 13.22
N THR A 163 -8.83 5.79 13.38
CA THR A 163 -8.37 7.15 13.09
C THR A 163 -7.40 7.09 11.90
N VAL A 164 -7.72 7.82 10.84
CA VAL A 164 -6.86 7.94 9.66
C VAL A 164 -6.11 9.26 9.73
N HIS A 165 -4.80 9.18 9.78
CA HIS A 165 -3.87 10.30 9.85
C HIS A 165 -3.16 10.46 8.49
N ILE A 166 -3.54 11.45 7.68
CA ILE A 166 -2.80 11.79 6.46
C ILE A 166 -1.46 12.40 6.86
N ILE A 167 -0.35 11.74 6.53
CA ILE A 167 1.01 12.16 6.91
C ILE A 167 1.81 12.72 5.72
N ASP A 168 1.47 12.33 4.49
CA ASP A 168 2.03 12.90 3.25
C ASP A 168 0.91 13.01 2.21
N PRO A 169 0.17 14.14 2.14
CA PRO A 169 -0.96 14.29 1.22
C PRO A 169 -0.55 14.25 -0.26
N GLN A 170 0.66 14.72 -0.58
CA GLN A 170 1.20 14.73 -1.94
C GLN A 170 1.43 13.31 -2.47
N LYS A 171 2.05 12.45 -1.65
CA LYS A 171 2.21 11.02 -1.96
C LYS A 171 0.97 10.19 -1.66
N GLY A 172 0.03 10.74 -0.88
CA GLY A 172 -1.19 10.05 -0.44
C GLY A 172 -0.92 8.97 0.60
N ILE A 173 0.01 9.23 1.52
CA ILE A 173 0.38 8.28 2.59
C ILE A 173 -0.32 8.68 3.88
N ALA A 174 -0.84 7.68 4.58
CA ALA A 174 -1.53 7.83 5.84
C ALA A 174 -1.09 6.76 6.85
N VAL A 175 -1.24 7.06 8.13
CA VAL A 175 -1.22 6.08 9.22
C VAL A 175 -2.67 5.80 9.62
N PHE A 176 -3.07 4.55 9.58
CA PHE A 176 -4.35 4.08 10.09
C PHE A 176 -4.09 3.57 11.51
N GLU A 177 -4.66 4.24 12.49
CA GLU A 177 -4.66 3.83 13.89
C GLU A 177 -5.99 3.15 14.20
N GLU A 178 -5.93 1.88 14.60
CA GLU A 178 -7.11 1.10 14.96
C GLU A 178 -7.07 0.73 16.43
N ASP A 179 -8.18 0.96 17.12
CA ASP A 179 -8.42 0.49 18.49
C ASP A 179 -9.65 -0.43 18.44
N VAL A 180 -9.40 -1.73 18.62
CA VAL A 180 -10.43 -2.76 18.61
C VAL A 180 -10.60 -3.30 20.03
N THR A 181 -11.83 -3.23 20.54
CA THR A 181 -12.15 -3.74 21.87
C THR A 181 -11.80 -5.22 21.97
N GLY A 182 -10.89 -5.59 22.87
CA GLY A 182 -10.40 -6.95 23.07
C GLY A 182 -9.13 -7.32 22.30
N TRP A 183 -8.75 -6.59 21.25
CA TRP A 183 -7.51 -6.85 20.46
C TRP A 183 -6.45 -5.76 20.63
N GLY A 184 -6.80 -4.65 21.27
CA GLY A 184 -5.90 -3.54 21.52
C GLY A 184 -5.70 -2.65 20.30
N LYS A 185 -4.64 -1.83 20.37
CA LYS A 185 -4.32 -0.84 19.35
C LYS A 185 -3.35 -1.39 18.31
N ARG A 186 -3.61 -1.13 17.03
CA ARG A 186 -2.76 -1.51 15.89
C ARG A 186 -2.60 -0.33 14.94
N TYR A 187 -1.51 -0.33 14.19
CA TYR A 187 -1.22 0.70 13.22
C TYR A 187 -0.90 0.08 11.87
N PHE A 188 -1.36 0.73 10.81
CA PHE A 188 -1.02 0.38 9.43
C PHE A 188 -0.53 1.62 8.71
N LEU A 189 0.56 1.46 7.98
CA LEU A 189 1.00 2.47 7.05
C LEU A 189 0.34 2.20 5.69
N MET A 190 -0.40 3.18 5.17
CA MET A 190 -1.26 3.00 4.01
C MET A 190 -0.94 4.04 2.94
N ILE A 191 -1.15 3.68 1.67
CA ILE A 191 -1.15 4.61 0.53
C ILE A 191 -2.48 4.56 -0.20
N VAL A 192 -2.90 5.69 -0.77
CA VAL A 192 -4.04 5.70 -1.70
C VAL A 192 -3.69 4.84 -2.92
N ALA A 193 -4.60 3.95 -3.31
CA ALA A 193 -4.36 2.96 -4.34
C ALA A 193 -3.94 3.54 -5.70
N ASP A 194 -4.51 4.68 -6.11
CA ASP A 194 -4.16 5.35 -7.39
C ASP A 194 -2.77 6.02 -7.36
N LYS A 195 -2.22 6.27 -6.16
CA LYS A 195 -0.91 6.86 -5.92
C LYS A 195 0.18 5.82 -5.63
N VAL A 196 -0.14 4.53 -5.57
CA VAL A 196 0.84 3.46 -5.24
C VAL A 196 2.05 3.46 -6.17
N ARG A 197 1.86 3.84 -7.44
CA ARG A 197 2.95 3.94 -8.44
C ARG A 197 3.94 5.08 -8.19
N LYS A 198 3.67 5.97 -7.21
CA LYS A 198 4.59 7.06 -6.82
C LYS A 198 5.72 6.59 -5.91
N ILE A 199 5.64 5.38 -5.37
CA ILE A 199 6.69 4.76 -4.55
C ILE A 199 7.19 3.49 -5.23
N PRO A 200 8.47 3.11 -5.06
CA PRO A 200 8.98 1.83 -5.53
C PRO A 200 8.24 0.65 -4.86
N VAL A 201 8.28 -0.52 -5.49
CA VAL A 201 7.73 -1.76 -4.95
C VAL A 201 8.87 -2.73 -4.63
N ILE A 202 8.82 -3.34 -3.45
CA ILE A 202 9.63 -4.52 -3.13
C ILE A 202 8.83 -5.73 -3.57
N VAL A 203 9.44 -6.57 -4.38
CA VAL A 203 8.80 -7.74 -4.98
C VAL A 203 9.39 -8.98 -4.36
N ASN A 204 8.54 -9.81 -3.76
CA ASN A 204 8.86 -11.17 -3.37
C ASN A 204 8.43 -12.11 -4.50
N TYR A 205 9.41 -12.59 -5.25
CA TYR A 205 9.21 -13.36 -6.47
C TYR A 205 9.66 -14.80 -6.30
N SER A 206 8.77 -15.72 -6.67
CA SER A 206 9.05 -17.14 -6.85
C SER A 206 8.19 -17.67 -8.00
N LEU A 207 8.74 -18.57 -8.81
CA LEU A 207 8.08 -19.09 -10.02
C LEU A 207 7.00 -20.13 -9.73
N ALA A 208 7.20 -20.97 -8.71
CA ALA A 208 6.50 -22.24 -8.60
C ALA A 208 5.83 -22.48 -7.25
N GLN A 209 6.21 -21.74 -6.21
CA GLN A 209 5.71 -21.96 -4.86
C GLN A 209 5.66 -20.67 -4.06
N LYS A 210 4.82 -20.66 -3.02
CA LYS A 210 4.83 -19.62 -2.00
C LYS A 210 6.16 -19.68 -1.24
N GLU A 211 6.76 -18.53 -1.02
CA GLU A 211 7.97 -18.38 -0.23
C GLU A 211 7.70 -17.54 1.02
N LEU A 212 8.64 -17.59 1.97
CA LEU A 212 8.57 -16.74 3.16
C LEU A 212 8.54 -15.26 2.76
N GLU A 213 7.67 -14.49 3.41
CA GLU A 213 7.56 -13.06 3.19
C GLU A 213 8.75 -12.30 3.78
N TYR A 214 9.02 -11.12 3.21
CA TYR A 214 10.03 -10.22 3.74
C TYR A 214 9.59 -9.68 5.11
N ASP A 215 10.39 -9.92 6.14
CA ASP A 215 10.14 -9.41 7.48
C ASP A 215 10.51 -7.93 7.59
N PHE A 216 9.50 -7.06 7.41
CA PHE A 216 9.66 -5.63 7.56
C PHE A 216 9.69 -5.24 9.03
N LYS A 217 10.71 -4.48 9.42
CA LYS A 217 10.72 -3.82 10.73
C LYS A 217 9.53 -2.87 10.85
N GLU A 218 8.85 -2.93 11.98
CA GLU A 218 7.74 -2.05 12.28
C GLU A 218 8.19 -0.57 12.24
N PRO A 219 7.44 0.32 11.56
CA PRO A 219 7.71 1.76 11.57
C PRO A 219 7.62 2.35 12.97
N ASP A 220 8.39 3.42 13.22
CA ASP A 220 8.16 4.28 14.38
C ASP A 220 6.91 5.15 14.13
N TYR A 221 5.75 4.61 14.47
CA TYR A 221 4.47 5.28 14.25
C TYR A 221 4.32 6.57 15.04
N LYS A 222 4.93 6.67 16.24
CA LYS A 222 4.94 7.92 17.01
C LYS A 222 5.61 9.03 16.20
N LYS A 223 6.81 8.75 15.68
CA LYS A 223 7.53 9.70 14.84
C LYS A 223 6.80 10.04 13.55
N LEU A 224 6.15 9.06 12.91
CA LEU A 224 5.35 9.31 11.70
C LEU A 224 4.16 10.25 11.96
N LEU A 225 3.51 10.12 13.12
CA LEU A 225 2.38 10.97 13.50
C LEU A 225 2.83 12.39 13.90
N GLU A 226 4.04 12.54 14.45
CA GLU A 226 4.67 13.85 14.72
C GLU A 226 5.06 14.61 13.43
N MET A 227 5.32 13.89 12.32
CA MET A 227 5.63 14.49 11.02
C MET A 227 4.44 15.14 10.31
N LYS A 228 3.23 15.12 10.89
CA LYS A 228 2.08 15.84 10.33
C LYS A 228 2.43 17.30 10.07
N LEU A 229 2.26 17.72 8.81
CA LEU A 229 2.48 19.10 8.40
C LEU A 229 1.66 20.06 9.29
N PRO A 230 2.21 21.23 9.69
CA PRO A 230 1.48 22.21 10.46
C PRO A 230 0.18 22.63 9.76
N LYS A 231 -0.86 22.93 10.55
CA LYS A 231 -2.23 23.26 10.13
C LYS A 231 -2.35 24.35 9.04
N ASP A 232 -1.30 25.13 8.80
CA ASP A 232 -1.30 26.32 7.93
C ASP A 232 -0.60 26.14 6.58
N SER A 233 -0.20 24.92 6.22
CA SER A 233 0.64 24.66 5.02
C SER A 233 -0.14 24.23 3.76
N ILE A 234 -1.47 24.35 3.77
CA ILE A 234 -2.30 24.21 2.57
C ILE A 234 -2.99 25.56 2.33
N LYS A 235 -2.36 26.40 1.51
CA LYS A 235 -3.00 27.53 0.83
C LYS A 235 -3.32 27.13 -0.60
#